data_AF-A0A368FI29-F1
#
_entry.id   AF-A0A368FI29-F1
#
_cell.length_a   1.000
_cell.length_b   1.000
_cell.length_c   1.000
_cell.angle_alpha   90.00
_cell.angle_beta   90.00
_cell.angle_gamma   90.00
#
_symmetry.space_group_name_H-M   'P 1'
#
loop_
_entity.id
_entity.type
_entity.pdbx_description
1 polymer ?
#
loop_
_entity_poly.entity_id
_entity_poly.type
_entity_poly.pdbx_seq_one_letter_code
_entity_poly.pdbx_strand_id
1 'polypeptide(L)'
;MKSVCASYLQMHSGKILDKQQSKFNEQEGAYLLEWIQGLIKEEFDTTGTRDNFLNQLRDGQKLCKLMNAIAEGTVKKIMKPISNFNCMENLNQFTTSARNLGVKDEETFQSVDLFEGRDLFSVCVTLQSLARKVEKKYNIALPKQVAKETIMNA
;
A
#
# COMPACT_ATOMS: atom_id res chain seq x y z
N MET A 1 -12.94 -24.92 -17.52
CA MET A 1 -12.97 -24.47 -16.11
C MET A 1 -11.56 -24.62 -15.53
N LYS A 2 -11.07 -23.63 -14.76
CA LYS A 2 -9.66 -23.34 -14.38
C LYS A 2 -8.96 -22.30 -15.27
N SER A 3 -9.55 -21.11 -15.32
CA SER A 3 -8.94 -19.84 -15.73
C SER A 3 -9.53 -18.85 -14.71
N VAL A 4 -8.82 -18.29 -13.74
CA VAL A 4 -7.89 -17.17 -13.86
C VAL A 4 -7.10 -17.11 -12.54
N CYS A 5 -5.90 -17.69 -12.43
CA CYS A 5 -5.10 -17.57 -11.20
C CYS A 5 -3.58 -17.49 -11.41
N ALA A 6 -3.10 -17.31 -12.64
CA ALA A 6 -1.67 -17.43 -12.94
C ALA A 6 -1.17 -16.49 -14.04
N SER A 7 -1.53 -15.20 -14.00
CA SER A 7 -0.97 -14.19 -14.93
C SER A 7 -0.33 -13.00 -14.22
N TYR A 8 -0.15 -13.04 -12.90
CA TYR A 8 0.43 -11.95 -12.11
C TYR A 8 1.88 -12.21 -11.67
N LEU A 9 2.61 -12.98 -12.48
CA LEU A 9 4.04 -13.26 -12.31
C LEU A 9 4.70 -13.11 -13.68
N GLN A 10 5.07 -11.88 -14.05
CA GLN A 10 6.30 -11.53 -14.78
C GLN A 10 6.20 -10.06 -15.27
N MET A 11 6.70 -9.08 -14.50
CA MET A 11 7.09 -7.80 -15.11
C MET A 11 8.22 -7.12 -14.31
N HIS A 12 9.43 -7.62 -14.59
CA HIS A 12 10.74 -6.97 -14.67
C HIS A 12 11.14 -5.86 -13.69
N SER A 13 12.17 -6.20 -12.90
CA SER A 13 13.13 -5.35 -12.21
C SER A 13 13.62 -4.15 -13.02
N GLY A 14 13.73 -2.99 -12.36
CA GLY A 14 15.00 -2.24 -12.39
C GLY A 14 15.07 -0.84 -13.03
N LYS A 15 14.08 -0.30 -13.77
CA LYS A 15 14.18 1.05 -14.37
C LYS A 15 12.83 1.76 -14.60
N ILE A 16 12.12 2.21 -13.56
CA ILE A 16 10.79 2.83 -13.76
C ILE A 16 10.44 4.01 -12.82
N LEU A 17 11.38 4.71 -12.17
CA LEU A 17 10.97 5.81 -11.28
C LEU A 17 10.32 7.01 -12.03
N ASP A 18 10.85 7.38 -13.20
CA ASP A 18 10.37 8.56 -13.96
C ASP A 18 9.04 8.32 -14.70
N LYS A 19 8.72 7.06 -15.04
CA LYS A 19 7.48 6.66 -15.74
C LYS A 19 6.33 6.26 -14.80
N GLN A 20 6.50 6.36 -13.48
CA GLN A 20 5.53 5.85 -12.50
C GLN A 20 4.58 6.91 -11.95
N GLN A 21 4.94 8.19 -11.95
CA GLN A 21 4.04 9.25 -11.46
C GLN A 21 2.74 9.35 -12.27
N SER A 22 2.79 9.18 -13.59
CA SER A 22 1.59 9.14 -14.46
C SER A 22 0.77 7.85 -14.36
N LYS A 23 1.22 6.85 -13.58
CA LYS A 23 0.51 5.58 -13.38
C LYS A 23 -0.31 5.53 -12.11
N PHE A 24 -0.20 6.54 -11.23
CA PHE A 24 -1.06 6.63 -10.06
C PHE A 24 -2.50 6.87 -10.54
N ASN A 25 -3.36 5.89 -10.29
CA ASN A 25 -4.79 6.00 -10.59
C ASN A 25 -5.50 6.33 -9.28
N GLU A 26 -6.23 7.45 -9.27
CA GLU A 26 -6.95 7.91 -8.09
C GLU A 26 -7.98 6.86 -7.64
N GLN A 27 -8.65 6.19 -8.57
CA GLN A 27 -9.64 5.16 -8.25
C GLN A 27 -9.00 3.94 -7.55
N GLU A 28 -7.80 3.54 -7.97
CA GLU A 28 -7.02 2.50 -7.27
C GLU A 28 -6.62 2.97 -5.88
N GLY A 29 -6.20 4.24 -5.75
CA GLY A 29 -5.92 4.87 -4.45
C GLY A 29 -7.12 4.82 -3.51
N ALA A 30 -8.31 5.14 -4.01
CA ALA A 30 -9.55 5.11 -3.23
C ALA A 30 -9.86 3.71 -2.71
N TYR A 31 -9.77 2.69 -3.57
CA TYR A 31 -10.01 1.30 -3.19
C TYR A 31 -9.02 0.79 -2.15
N LEU A 32 -7.75 1.20 -2.24
CA LEU A 32 -6.75 0.89 -1.23
C LEU A 32 -7.07 1.57 0.10
N LEU A 33 -7.49 2.84 0.09
CA LEU A 33 -7.90 3.55 1.30
C LEU A 33 -9.13 2.91 1.94
N GLU A 34 -10.16 2.56 1.15
CA GLU A 34 -11.33 1.81 1.63
C GLU A 34 -10.95 0.47 2.26
N TRP A 35 -10.00 -0.24 1.65
CA TRP A 35 -9.51 -1.51 2.19
C TRP A 35 -8.78 -1.33 3.51
N ILE A 36 -7.90 -0.33 3.61
CA ILE A 36 -7.22 0.01 4.85
C ILE A 36 -8.24 0.36 5.94
N GLN A 37 -9.21 1.22 5.61
CA GLN A 37 -10.31 1.63 6.47
C GLN A 37 -11.07 0.42 7.03
N GLY A 38 -11.43 -0.53 6.16
CA GLY A 38 -12.14 -1.75 6.56
C GLY A 38 -11.34 -2.66 7.50
N LEU A 39 -10.01 -2.71 7.34
CA LEU A 39 -9.14 -3.53 8.19
C LEU A 39 -8.84 -2.89 9.53
N ILE A 40 -8.50 -1.60 9.56
CA ILE A 40 -8.21 -0.89 10.81
C ILE A 40 -9.48 -0.50 11.57
N LYS A 41 -10.64 -0.55 10.91
CA LYS A 41 -11.96 -0.17 11.44
C LYS A 41 -12.00 1.27 11.97
N GLU A 42 -11.27 2.17 11.31
CA GLU A 42 -11.30 3.61 11.58
C GLU A 42 -11.83 4.33 10.35
N GLU A 43 -12.75 5.28 10.54
CA GLU A 43 -13.28 6.09 9.44
C GLU A 43 -12.33 7.25 9.12
N PHE A 44 -11.97 7.37 7.84
CA PHE A 44 -11.17 8.49 7.33
C PHE A 44 -11.49 8.73 5.85
N ASP A 45 -10.99 9.84 5.30
CA ASP A 45 -11.25 10.22 3.92
C ASP A 45 -10.63 9.20 2.95
N THR A 46 -11.46 8.44 2.25
CA THR A 46 -11.04 7.45 1.25
C THR A 46 -11.01 8.00 -0.17
N THR A 47 -11.01 9.33 -0.33
CA THR A 47 -10.91 9.95 -1.64
C THR A 47 -9.57 9.58 -2.26
N GLY A 48 -9.64 9.10 -3.50
CA GLY A 48 -8.48 8.63 -4.25
C GLY A 48 -7.47 9.69 -4.68
N THR A 49 -7.73 10.96 -4.38
CA THR A 49 -6.89 12.06 -4.85
C THR A 49 -5.47 11.91 -4.34
N ARG A 50 -4.50 12.27 -5.18
CA ARG A 50 -3.07 12.12 -4.86
C ARG A 50 -2.71 12.77 -3.52
N ASP A 51 -3.21 13.97 -3.28
CA ASP A 51 -2.97 14.74 -2.06
C ASP A 51 -3.61 14.08 -0.82
N ASN A 52 -4.86 13.62 -0.93
CA ASN A 52 -5.52 12.92 0.16
C ASN A 52 -4.83 11.59 0.47
N PHE A 53 -4.54 10.77 -0.55
CA PHE A 53 -3.85 9.49 -0.38
C PHE A 53 -2.52 9.66 0.34
N LEU A 54 -1.74 10.68 -0.06
CA LEU A 54 -0.53 11.09 0.63
C LEU A 54 -0.85 11.48 2.08
N ASN A 55 -1.73 12.46 2.30
CA ASN A 55 -2.03 12.98 3.63
C ASN A 55 -2.54 11.90 4.61
N GLN A 56 -3.32 10.93 4.12
CA GLN A 56 -3.82 9.84 4.95
C GLN A 56 -2.74 8.85 5.37
N LEU A 57 -1.71 8.62 4.55
CA LEU A 57 -0.72 7.57 4.79
C LEU A 57 0.66 8.11 5.20
N ARG A 58 0.92 9.40 5.00
CA ARG A 58 2.21 10.07 5.21
C ARG A 58 2.77 9.92 6.62
N ASP A 59 1.91 9.93 7.64
CA ASP A 59 2.33 9.81 9.04
C ASP A 59 2.68 8.37 9.45
N GLY A 60 2.34 7.40 8.59
CA GLY A 60 2.64 5.98 8.77
C GLY A 60 1.83 5.28 9.86
N GLN A 61 1.05 5.99 10.70
CA GLN A 61 0.30 5.32 11.77
C GLN A 61 -0.78 4.40 11.21
N LYS A 62 -1.53 4.85 10.20
CA LYS A 62 -2.58 4.02 9.57
C LYS A 62 -1.98 2.75 8.96
N LEU A 63 -0.81 2.87 8.34
CA LEU A 63 -0.06 1.74 7.81
C LEU A 63 0.42 0.79 8.91
N CYS A 64 0.93 1.30 10.03
CA CYS A 64 1.29 0.45 11.17
C CYS A 64 0.07 -0.25 11.79
N LYS A 65 -1.06 0.46 11.92
CA LYS A 65 -2.32 -0.11 12.42
C LYS A 65 -2.84 -1.20 11.50
N LEU A 66 -2.75 -0.98 10.18
CA LEU A 66 -3.09 -1.98 9.16
C LEU A 66 -2.29 -3.27 9.39
N MET A 67 -0.98 -3.17 9.61
CA MET A 67 -0.15 -4.34 9.87
C MET A 67 -0.56 -5.08 11.15
N ASN A 68 -0.91 -4.35 12.21
CA ASN A 68 -1.41 -4.94 13.45
C ASN A 68 -2.82 -5.55 13.29
N ALA A 69 -3.67 -4.98 12.43
CA ALA A 69 -4.99 -5.53 12.14
C ALA A 69 -4.90 -6.85 11.33
N ILE A 70 -3.88 -6.96 10.47
CA ILE A 70 -3.60 -8.17 9.69
C ILE A 70 -2.95 -9.25 10.55
N ALA A 71 -1.93 -8.85 11.31
CA ALA A 71 -1.11 -9.75 12.12
C ALA A 71 -0.82 -9.05 13.45
N GLU A 72 -1.57 -9.43 14.48
CA GLU A 72 -1.46 -8.83 15.80
C GLU A 72 -0.02 -8.88 16.34
N GLY A 73 0.45 -7.74 16.87
CA GLY A 73 1.80 -7.62 17.43
C GLY A 73 2.93 -7.41 16.42
N THR A 74 2.61 -7.23 15.13
CA THR A 74 3.61 -6.94 14.07
C THR A 74 4.36 -5.64 14.33
N VAL A 75 3.63 -4.56 14.62
CA VAL A 75 4.19 -3.26 15.00
C VAL A 75 3.97 -3.06 16.49
N LYS A 76 5.03 -3.25 17.27
CA LYS A 76 4.98 -3.20 18.75
C LYS A 76 4.64 -1.81 19.29
N LYS A 77 5.14 -0.75 18.65
CA LYS A 77 4.94 0.62 19.11
C LYS A 77 4.78 1.55 17.92
N ILE A 78 3.56 2.05 17.75
CA ILE A 78 3.24 3.08 16.76
C ILE A 78 3.64 4.44 17.37
N MET A 79 4.54 5.15 16.72
CA MET A 79 4.98 6.48 17.14
C MET A 79 3.88 7.50 16.85
N LYS A 80 3.67 8.45 17.77
CA LYS A 80 2.82 9.61 17.50
C LYS A 80 3.55 10.56 16.54
N PRO A 81 2.87 11.14 15.53
CA PRO A 81 3.47 11.97 14.49
C PRO A 81 3.76 13.39 15.00
N ILE A 82 4.55 13.47 16.08
CA ILE A 82 4.98 14.72 16.71
C ILE A 82 6.18 15.31 15.95
N SER A 83 6.99 14.45 15.34
CA SER A 83 8.19 14.82 14.59
C SER A 83 8.28 14.03 13.28
N ASN A 84 8.98 14.58 12.30
CA ASN A 84 9.26 13.89 11.04
C ASN A 84 9.96 12.54 11.27
N PHE A 85 10.84 12.47 12.28
CA PHE A 85 11.51 11.23 12.67
C PHE A 85 10.50 10.15 13.09
N ASN A 86 9.49 10.50 13.88
CA ASN A 86 8.45 9.57 14.30
C ASN A 86 7.62 9.04 13.12
N CYS A 87 7.26 9.91 12.18
CA CYS A 87 6.55 9.51 10.96
C CYS A 87 7.40 8.54 10.13
N MET A 88 8.68 8.86 9.92
CA MET A 88 9.60 8.01 9.18
C MET A 88 9.81 6.65 9.86
N GLU A 89 9.89 6.61 11.19
CA GLU A 89 9.98 5.37 11.94
C GLU A 89 8.73 4.50 11.77
N ASN A 90 7.52 5.08 11.77
CA ASN A 90 6.30 4.33 11.47
C ASN A 90 6.34 3.71 10.06
N LEU A 91 6.77 4.49 9.07
CA LEU A 91 6.90 4.00 7.69
C LEU A 91 7.95 2.89 7.57
N ASN A 92 9.08 3.01 8.26
CA ASN A 92 10.12 1.97 8.32
C ASN A 92 9.60 0.69 8.98
N GLN A 93 8.83 0.81 10.07
CA GLN A 93 8.19 -0.33 10.73
C GLN A 93 7.19 -1.02 9.80
N PHE A 94 6.41 -0.26 9.03
CA PHE A 94 5.51 -0.82 8.02
C PHE A 94 6.28 -1.59 6.94
N THR A 95 7.26 -0.95 6.28
CA THR A 95 7.98 -1.57 5.16
C THR A 95 8.76 -2.82 5.60
N THR A 96 9.37 -2.80 6.78
CA THR A 96 10.03 -3.98 7.38
C THR A 96 9.03 -5.11 7.61
N SER A 97 7.87 -4.79 8.16
CA SER A 97 6.84 -5.78 8.43
C SER A 97 6.22 -6.35 7.16
N ALA A 98 6.04 -5.54 6.12
CA ALA A 98 5.57 -5.99 4.81
C ALA A 98 6.55 -7.01 4.18
N ARG A 99 7.87 -6.74 4.28
CA ARG A 99 8.90 -7.70 3.86
C ARG A 99 8.83 -9.01 4.65
N ASN A 100 8.63 -8.95 5.95
CA ASN A 100 8.46 -10.14 6.81
C ASN A 100 7.23 -10.97 6.44
N LEU A 101 6.18 -10.34 5.91
CA LEU A 101 5.01 -11.04 5.35
C LEU A 101 5.25 -11.64 3.95
N GLY A 102 6.43 -11.41 3.37
CA GLY A 102 6.85 -11.97 2.09
C GLY A 102 6.58 -11.06 0.89
N VAL A 103 6.35 -9.77 1.10
CA VAL A 103 6.42 -8.76 0.03
C VAL A 103 7.88 -8.63 -0.42
N LYS A 104 8.13 -8.62 -1.74
CA LYS A 104 9.48 -8.48 -2.27
C LYS A 104 10.01 -7.08 -2.04
N ASP A 105 11.32 -6.95 -1.87
CA ASP A 105 11.97 -5.65 -1.71
C ASP A 105 11.74 -4.75 -2.95
N GLU A 106 11.75 -5.34 -4.14
CA GLU A 106 11.45 -4.67 -5.41
C GLU A 106 10.03 -4.08 -5.49
N GLU A 107 9.09 -4.64 -4.73
CA GLU A 107 7.69 -4.17 -4.67
C GLU A 107 7.45 -3.32 -3.42
N THR A 108 8.45 -3.09 -2.57
CA THR A 108 8.34 -2.34 -1.32
C THR A 108 8.83 -0.91 -1.53
N PHE A 109 7.95 0.06 -1.29
CA PHE A 109 8.30 1.48 -1.37
C PHE A 109 9.32 1.90 -0.30
N GLN A 110 10.05 2.99 -0.53
CA GLN A 110 10.89 3.59 0.51
C GLN A 110 10.11 4.63 1.31
N SER A 111 10.29 4.65 2.63
CA SER A 111 9.58 5.56 3.55
C SER A 111 9.60 7.03 3.09
N VAL A 112 10.72 7.47 2.52
CA VAL A 112 10.87 8.83 1.98
C VAL A 112 9.96 9.12 0.77
N ASP A 113 9.67 8.12 -0.06
CA ASP A 113 8.84 8.30 -1.26
C ASP A 113 7.37 8.55 -0.92
N LEU A 114 6.89 7.91 0.16
CA LEU A 114 5.59 8.23 0.72
C LEU A 114 5.64 9.51 1.55
N PHE A 115 6.66 9.70 2.39
CA PHE A 115 6.73 10.87 3.27
C PHE A 115 6.79 12.21 2.50
N GLU A 116 7.52 12.24 1.38
CA GLU A 116 7.65 13.40 0.48
C GLU A 116 6.68 13.34 -0.70
N GLY A 117 5.90 12.27 -0.87
CA GLY A 117 4.96 12.10 -1.99
C GLY A 117 5.61 11.96 -3.37
N ARG A 118 6.89 11.55 -3.43
CA ARG A 118 7.67 11.41 -4.67
C ARG A 118 7.15 10.29 -5.56
N ASP A 119 6.80 9.15 -4.96
CA ASP A 119 6.34 7.97 -5.70
C ASP A 119 5.21 7.22 -4.99
N LEU A 120 4.00 7.77 -5.09
CA LEU A 120 2.80 7.13 -4.54
C LEU A 120 2.39 5.86 -5.30
N PHE A 121 2.81 5.71 -6.54
CA PHE A 121 2.54 4.51 -7.32
C PHE A 121 3.21 3.28 -6.70
N SER A 122 4.49 3.36 -6.30
CA SER A 122 5.14 2.26 -5.58
C SER A 122 4.43 1.92 -4.28
N VAL A 123 3.87 2.91 -3.57
CA VAL A 123 3.06 2.68 -2.36
C VAL A 123 1.83 1.85 -2.68
N CYS A 124 1.11 2.19 -3.75
CA CYS A 124 -0.03 1.38 -4.22
C CYS A 124 0.39 -0.05 -4.56
N VAL A 125 1.50 -0.22 -5.29
CA VAL A 125 2.03 -1.56 -5.63
C VAL A 125 2.37 -2.35 -4.38
N THR A 126 3.05 -1.75 -3.40
CA THR A 126 3.35 -2.42 -2.12
C THR A 126 2.10 -2.87 -1.40
N LEU A 127 1.06 -2.02 -1.34
CA LEU A 127 -0.21 -2.37 -0.69
C LEU A 127 -0.94 -3.50 -1.42
N GLN A 128 -0.95 -3.49 -2.76
CA GLN A 128 -1.52 -4.59 -3.55
C GLN A 128 -0.74 -5.90 -3.35
N SER A 129 0.59 -5.83 -3.32
CA SER A 129 1.45 -7.00 -3.04
C SER A 129 1.24 -7.53 -1.64
N LEU A 130 1.12 -6.63 -0.65
CA LEU A 130 0.77 -6.97 0.72
C LEU A 130 -0.60 -7.66 0.79
N ALA A 131 -1.64 -7.08 0.20
CA ALA A 131 -2.98 -7.65 0.20
C ALA A 131 -3.00 -9.08 -0.36
N ARG A 132 -2.30 -9.35 -1.46
CA ARG A 132 -2.15 -10.71 -2.03
C ARG A 132 -1.47 -11.70 -1.08
N LYS A 133 -0.44 -11.25 -0.35
CA LYS A 133 0.25 -12.09 0.65
C LYS A 133 -0.64 -12.37 1.84
N VAL A 134 -1.41 -11.38 2.23
CA VAL A 134 -2.29 -11.40 3.39
C VAL A 134 -3.53 -12.24 3.15
N GLU A 135 -4.15 -12.15 1.97
CA GLU A 135 -5.20 -13.06 1.53
C GLU A 135 -4.73 -14.51 1.60
N LYS A 136 -3.55 -14.81 1.04
CA LYS A 136 -3.00 -16.17 1.04
C LYS A 136 -2.67 -16.71 2.44
N LYS A 137 -2.26 -15.84 3.37
CA LYS A 137 -1.78 -16.24 4.71
C LYS A 137 -2.87 -16.19 5.78
N TYR A 138 -3.77 -15.23 5.70
CA TYR A 138 -4.78 -14.91 6.71
C TYR A 138 -6.23 -15.00 6.19
N ASN A 139 -6.42 -15.31 4.90
CA ASN A 139 -7.74 -15.40 4.25
C ASN A 139 -8.57 -14.09 4.39
N ILE A 140 -7.87 -12.95 4.37
CA ILE A 140 -8.46 -11.61 4.41
C ILE A 140 -8.84 -11.18 2.98
N ALA A 141 -9.99 -10.52 2.83
CA ALA A 141 -10.48 -10.05 1.54
C ALA A 141 -9.51 -9.05 0.87
N LEU A 142 -9.32 -9.19 -0.44
CA LEU A 142 -8.52 -8.27 -1.24
C LEU A 142 -9.21 -6.90 -1.40
N PRO A 143 -8.45 -5.81 -1.59
CA PRO A 143 -9.01 -4.53 -1.99
C PRO A 143 -9.74 -4.67 -3.33
N LYS A 144 -10.77 -3.82 -3.53
CA LYS A 144 -11.38 -3.65 -4.85
C LYS A 144 -10.28 -3.25 -5.86
N GLN A 145 -10.40 -3.71 -7.10
CA GLN A 145 -9.46 -3.40 -8.18
C GLN A 145 -10.25 -2.86 -9.38
N VAL A 146 -9.73 -1.83 -10.03
CA VAL A 146 -10.29 -1.30 -11.27
C VAL A 146 -10.03 -2.32 -12.38
N ALA A 147 -11.07 -2.69 -13.14
CA ALA A 147 -10.92 -3.56 -14.29
C ALA A 147 -9.98 -2.94 -15.32
N LYS A 148 -8.99 -3.72 -15.78
CA LYS A 148 -7.90 -3.32 -16.70
C LYS A 148 -8.38 -2.62 -17.99
N GLU A 149 -9.62 -2.84 -18.39
CA GLU A 149 -10.22 -2.32 -19.63
C GLU A 149 -10.47 -0.79 -19.61
N THR A 150 -10.55 -0.18 -18.42
CA THR A 150 -10.85 1.26 -18.28
C THR A 150 -9.61 2.15 -18.41
N ILE A 151 -8.41 1.63 -18.12
CA ILE A 151 -7.17 2.42 -18.02
C ILE A 151 -6.53 2.66 -19.40
N MET A 152 -6.96 1.96 -20.45
CA MET A 152 -6.31 2.01 -21.78
C MET A 152 -6.97 2.97 -22.77
N ASN A 153 -8.07 3.64 -22.40
CA ASN A 153 -8.90 4.42 -23.33
C ASN A 153 -9.20 5.86 -22.88
N ALA A 154 -8.41 6.44 -21.96
CA ALA A 154 -8.54 7.84 -21.55
C ALA A 154 -7.25 8.62 -21.81
#